data_AF-A0A929IIL0-F1
#
_entry.id   AF-A0A929IIL0-F1
#
_cell.length_a   1.000
_cell.length_b   1.000
_cell.length_c   1.000
_cell.angle_alpha   90.00
_cell.angle_beta   90.00
_cell.angle_gamma   90.00
#
_symmetry.space_group_name_H-M   'P 1'
#
loop_
_entity.id
_entity.type
_entity.pdbx_description
1 polymer ?
#
loop_
_entity_poly.entity_id
_entity_poly.type
_entity_poly.pdbx_seq_one_letter_code
_entity_poly.pdbx_strand_id
1 'polypeptide(L)' 'FGLWLGFHNCDQETYFAMIAGYVAHYGLKISEEDWRAGAVEWSMTRGARSGRVAWQFIQELAGRLGQPLE' A
#
# COMPACT_ATOMS: atom_id res chain seq x y z
N PHE A 1 13.98 -31.13 -11.64
CA PHE A 1 13.64 -29.82 -12.20
C PHE A 1 12.85 -29.03 -11.17
N GLY A 2 13.54 -28.22 -10.37
CA GLY A 2 12.88 -27.33 -9.40
C GLY A 2 12.82 -25.94 -10.01
N LEU A 3 11.64 -25.52 -10.45
CA LEU A 3 11.41 -24.13 -10.81
C LEU A 3 11.38 -23.34 -9.50
N TRP A 4 12.47 -22.65 -9.21
CA TRP A 4 12.53 -21.73 -8.07
C TRP A 4 11.87 -20.43 -8.52
N LEU A 5 10.57 -20.31 -8.28
CA LEU A 5 9.86 -19.04 -8.41
C LEU A 5 10.30 -18.20 -7.22
N GLY A 6 11.43 -17.49 -7.36
CA GLY A 6 11.85 -16.51 -6.38
C GLY A 6 10.80 -15.42 -6.34
N PHE A 7 9.83 -15.54 -5.43
CA PHE A 7 9.02 -14.41 -5.04
C PHE A 7 10.01 -13.41 -4.48
N HIS A 8 10.34 -12.38 -5.28
CA HIS A 8 11.02 -11.20 -4.77
C HIS A 8 10.25 -10.82 -3.51
N ASN A 9 10.91 -10.78 -2.37
CA ASN A 9 10.28 -10.25 -1.16
C ASN A 9 9.61 -8.94 -1.59
N CYS A 10 8.35 -8.74 -1.21
CA CYS A 10 7.73 -7.44 -1.40
C CYS A 10 8.48 -6.46 -0.50
N ASP A 11 9.57 -5.91 -1.05
CA ASP A 11 10.38 -4.92 -0.41
C ASP A 11 9.53 -3.68 -0.15
N GLN A 12 9.89 -2.96 0.91
CA GLN A 12 9.14 -1.80 1.36
C GLN A 12 8.93 -0.78 0.22
N GLU A 13 9.92 -0.65 -0.66
CA GLU A 13 9.85 0.19 -1.85
C GLU A 13 8.77 -0.28 -2.84
N THR A 14 8.67 -1.58 -3.12
CA THR A 14 7.62 -2.13 -3.99
C THR A 14 6.23 -1.91 -3.39
N TYR A 15 6.09 -2.10 -2.08
CA TYR A 15 4.85 -1.84 -1.36
C TYR A 15 4.45 -0.36 -1.42
N PHE A 16 5.40 0.56 -1.24
CA PHE A 16 5.15 1.99 -1.38
C PHE A 16 4.84 2.39 -2.81
N ALA A 17 5.50 1.81 -3.82
CA ALA A 17 5.21 2.08 -5.22
C ALA A 17 3.76 1.69 -5.58
N MET A 18 3.26 0.56 -5.04
CA MET A 18 1.85 0.17 -5.21
C MET A 18 0.90 1.22 -4.59
N ILE A 19 1.16 1.63 -3.34
CA ILE A 19 0.33 2.61 -2.64
C ILE A 19 0.38 3.97 -3.33
N ALA A 20 1.56 4.43 -3.73
CA ALA A 20 1.73 5.67 -4.50
C ALA A 20 0.93 5.63 -5.82
N GLY A 21 0.93 4.49 -6.51
CA GLY A 21 0.12 4.26 -7.70
C GLY A 21 -1.38 4.44 -7.41
N TYR A 22 -1.88 3.86 -6.31
CA TYR A 22 -3.28 4.03 -5.91
C TYR A 22 -3.61 5.47 -5.48
N VAL A 23 -2.75 6.09 -4.67
CA VAL A 23 -2.92 7.48 -4.21
C VAL A 23 -3.00 8.44 -5.41
N ALA A 24 -2.11 8.27 -6.39
CA ALA A 24 -2.11 9.06 -7.61
C ALA A 24 -3.32 8.75 -8.51
N HIS A 25 -3.68 7.48 -8.65
CA HIS A 25 -4.81 7.04 -9.48
C HIS A 25 -6.15 7.60 -8.97
N TYR A 26 -6.38 7.53 -7.65
CA TYR A 26 -7.62 8.01 -7.03
C TYR A 26 -7.56 9.47 -6.57
N GLY A 27 -6.44 10.17 -6.79
CA GLY A 27 -6.27 11.56 -6.39
C GLY A 27 -6.51 11.80 -4.90
N LEU A 28 -6.00 10.90 -4.05
CA LEU A 28 -6.17 11.01 -2.60
C LEU A 28 -5.45 12.27 -2.09
N LYS A 29 -6.16 13.12 -1.34
CA LYS A 29 -5.64 14.40 -0.83
C LYS A 29 -4.82 14.19 0.44
N ILE A 30 -3.65 13.57 0.28
CA ILE A 30 -2.75 13.24 1.38
C ILE A 30 -1.30 13.37 0.94
N SER A 31 -0.47 13.92 1.82
CA SER A 31 0.97 14.11 1.57
C SER A 31 1.70 12.78 1.52
N GLU A 32 2.78 12.71 0.75
CA GLU A 32 3.59 11.49 0.61
C GLU A 32 4.11 10.96 1.95
N GLU A 33 4.61 11.87 2.77
CA GLU A 33 5.09 11.64 4.13
C GLU A 33 4.01 11.00 5.04
N ASP A 34 2.78 11.47 4.95
CA ASP A 34 1.67 11.03 5.82
C ASP A 34 1.20 9.62 5.44
N TRP A 35 0.93 9.37 4.16
CA TRP A 35 0.51 8.03 3.73
C TRP A 35 1.64 7.02 3.83
N ARG A 36 2.91 7.42 3.66
CA ARG A 36 4.06 6.51 3.86
C ARG A 36 4.19 6.09 5.32
N ALA A 37 4.09 7.02 6.26
CA ALA A 37 4.11 6.70 7.68
C ALA A 37 2.98 5.73 8.05
N GLY A 38 1.75 6.03 7.62
CA GLY A 38 0.59 5.15 7.82
C GLY A 38 0.76 3.78 7.17
N ALA A 39 1.34 3.71 5.97
CA ALA A 39 1.59 2.46 5.26
C ALA A 39 2.59 1.56 6.01
N VAL A 40 3.63 2.15 6.62
CA VAL A 40 4.59 1.41 7.47
C VAL A 40 3.87 0.81 8.66
N GLU A 41 3.16 1.63 9.44
CA GLU A 41 2.43 1.17 10.62
C GLU A 41 1.38 0.11 10.28
N TRP A 42 0.68 0.29 9.16
CA TRP A 42 -0.28 -0.67 8.66
C TRP A 42 0.35 -2.02 8.32
N SER A 43 1.51 -2.00 7.64
CA SER A 43 2.25 -3.22 7.29
C SER A 43 2.80 -3.94 8.53
N MET A 44 3.24 -3.19 9.55
CA MET A 44 3.70 -3.75 10.83
C MET A 44 2.55 -4.39 11.60
N THR A 45 1.39 -3.72 11.63
CA THR A 45 0.18 -4.22 12.31
C THR A 45 -0.34 -5.50 11.67
N ARG A 46 -0.29 -5.60 10.33
CA ARG A 46 -0.74 -6.79 9.59
C ARG A 46 0.31 -7.89 9.49
N GLY A 47 1.57 -7.60 9.82
CA GLY A 47 2.69 -8.54 9.72
C GLY A 47 3.00 -8.99 8.29
N ALA A 48 2.55 -8.26 7.27
CA ALA A 48 2.71 -8.64 5.88
C ALA A 48 2.73 -7.42 4.95
N ARG A 49 3.52 -7.52 3.87
CA ARG A 49 3.57 -6.55 2.76
C ARG A 49 3.15 -7.26 1.49
N SER A 50 1.98 -6.89 0.97
CA SER A 50 1.45 -7.44 -0.27
C SER A 50 0.49 -6.46 -0.93
N GLY A 51 0.21 -6.65 -2.22
CA GLY A 51 -0.78 -5.83 -2.93
C GLY A 51 -2.17 -5.85 -2.26
N ARG A 52 -2.56 -6.97 -1.64
CA ARG A 52 -3.81 -7.04 -0.87
C ARG A 52 -3.78 -6.14 0.37
N VAL A 53 -2.67 -6.13 1.11
CA VAL A 53 -2.52 -5.27 2.30
C VAL A 53 -2.48 -3.79 1.89
N ALA A 54 -1.82 -3.47 0.77
CA ALA A 54 -1.83 -2.13 0.19
C ALA A 54 -3.24 -1.67 -0.18
N TRP A 55 -4.03 -2.54 -0.82
CA TRP A 55 -5.44 -2.24 -1.15
C TRP A 55 -6.31 -2.03 0.09
N GLN A 56 -6.09 -2.80 1.15
CA GLN A 56 -6.78 -2.60 2.43
C GLN A 56 -6.41 -1.25 3.07
N PHE A 57 -5.13 -0.88 3.02
CA PHE A 57 -4.67 0.42 3.50
C PHE A 57 -5.33 1.57 2.72
N ILE A 58 -5.37 1.48 1.39
CA ILE A 58 -5.99 2.51 0.53
C ILE A 58 -7.47 2.67 0.82
N GLN A 59 -8.23 1.59 1.00
CA GLN A 59 -9.65 1.69 1.37
C GLN A 59 -9.85 2.35 2.74
N GLU A 60 -9.00 2.03 3.70
CA GLU A 60 -9.03 2.63 5.03
C GLU A 60 -8.67 4.12 4.98
N LEU A 61 -7.63 4.46 4.23
CA LEU A 61 -7.17 5.82 3.98
C LEU A 61 -8.25 6.66 3.28
N ALA A 62 -8.87 6.11 2.24
CA ALA A 62 -9.96 6.75 1.52
C ALA A 62 -11.17 6.98 2.44
N GLY A 63 -11.50 6.01 3.30
CA GLY A 63 -12.53 6.14 4.33
C GLY A 63 -12.23 7.25 5.33
N ARG A 64 -10.98 7.39 5.80
CA ARG A 64 -10.55 8.49 6.68
C ARG A 64 -10.62 9.85 6.01
N LEU A 65 -10.24 9.92 4.74
CA LEU A 65 -10.27 11.15 3.94
C LEU A 65 -11.68 11.53 3.46
N GLY A 66 -12.66 10.62 3.59
CA GLY A 66 -13.99 10.81 3.04
C GLY A 66 -14.01 10.88 1.51
N GLN A 67 -13.02 10.30 0.85
CA GLN A 67 -12.93 10.27 -0.62
C GLN A 67 -13.38 8.90 -1.13
N PRO A 68 -14.37 8.83 -2.04
CA PRO A 68 -14.73 7.58 -2.70
C PRO A 68 -13.61 7.11 -3.64
N LEU A 69 -13.41 5.79 -3.72
CA LEU A 69 -12.52 5.13 -4.68
C LEU A 69 -13.36 4.75 -5.91
N GLU A 70 -13.66 5.73 -6.78
CA GLU A 70 -14.44 5.58 -8.02
C GLU A 70 -13.59 5.65 -9.29
#